data_AF-A0A7W1YP27-F1
#
_entry.id   AF-A0A7W1YP27-F1
#
_cell.length_a   1.000
_cell.length_b   1.000
_cell.length_c   1.000
_cell.angle_alpha   90.00
_cell.angle_beta   90.00
_cell.angle_gamma   90.00
#
_symmetry.space_group_name_H-M   'P 1'
#
loop_
_entity.id
_entity.type
_entity.pdbx_description
1 polymer ?
#
loop_
_entity_poly.entity_id
_entity_poly.type
_entity_poly.pdbx_seq_one_letter_code
_entity_poly.pdbx_strand_id
1 'polypeptide(L)'
;MMPNFGNWPTKATPVGADKVVGTDSVDGQFKNFTLGSLDVTTVVSKTANYTVGVLEGISLFDTTAGNIAVTLPAAAGALGREYIIKRTSAGANTLTITPASGTIDGAANTTISAQWGVVRLFSDGTNWFTY
;
A
#
# COMPACT_ATOMS: atom_id res chain seq x y z
N MET A 1 28.34 8.26 -66.34
CA MET A 1 27.99 9.02 -65.13
C MET A 1 26.89 8.25 -64.45
N MET A 2 27.14 7.69 -63.26
CA MET A 2 26.11 7.06 -62.43
C MET A 2 26.22 7.71 -61.05
N PRO A 3 25.11 8.18 -60.45
CA PRO A 3 25.19 8.79 -59.12
C PRO A 3 25.55 7.71 -58.09
N ASN A 4 26.54 8.03 -57.26
CA ASN A 4 26.90 7.23 -56.11
C ASN A 4 25.79 7.38 -55.05
N PHE A 5 24.94 6.36 -54.91
CA PHE A 5 23.92 6.33 -53.87
C PHE A 5 24.58 5.89 -52.57
N GLY A 6 25.01 6.87 -51.77
CA GLY A 6 25.62 6.64 -50.45
C GLY A 6 24.79 5.70 -49.59
N ASN A 7 25.49 4.88 -48.78
CA ASN A 7 24.93 3.86 -47.88
C ASN A 7 23.58 4.26 -47.27
N TRP A 8 22.53 3.60 -47.73
CA TRP A 8 21.23 3.60 -47.07
C TRP A 8 21.36 2.76 -45.80
N PRO A 9 20.90 3.21 -44.62
CA PRO A 9 21.02 2.45 -43.39
C PRO A 9 20.27 1.12 -43.53
N THR A 10 20.90 0.03 -43.06
CA THR A 10 20.44 -1.35 -43.20
C THR A 10 18.99 -1.50 -42.77
N LYS A 11 18.15 -1.87 -43.75
CA LYS A 11 16.79 -2.40 -43.64
C LYS A 11 16.45 -2.90 -42.23
N ALA A 12 15.56 -2.19 -41.54
CA ALA A 12 15.00 -2.62 -40.26
C ALA A 12 14.40 -4.02 -40.42
N THR A 13 14.73 -4.93 -39.50
CA THR A 13 14.06 -6.22 -39.40
C THR A 13 12.57 -6.00 -39.11
N PRO A 14 11.67 -6.87 -39.62
CA PRO A 14 10.24 -6.65 -39.46
C PRO A 14 9.85 -6.76 -37.97
N VAL A 15 9.17 -5.76 -37.42
CA VAL A 15 8.58 -5.86 -36.08
C VAL A 15 7.29 -6.67 -36.20
N GLY A 16 7.41 -7.99 -35.97
CA GLY A 16 6.29 -8.87 -35.67
C GLY A 16 6.13 -9.02 -34.16
N ALA A 17 4.89 -8.89 -33.70
CA ALA A 17 4.39 -8.95 -32.33
C ALA A 17 4.60 -7.68 -31.46
N ASP A 18 3.47 -6.99 -31.26
CA ASP A 18 3.14 -6.00 -30.22
C ASP A 18 4.06 -4.77 -30.08
N LYS A 19 3.78 -3.76 -30.92
CA LYS A 19 4.37 -2.44 -30.80
C LYS A 19 3.63 -1.67 -29.70
N VAL A 20 4.11 -1.71 -28.46
CA VAL A 20 3.77 -0.68 -27.47
C VAL A 20 4.20 0.67 -28.06
N VAL A 21 3.22 1.52 -28.39
CA VAL A 21 3.47 2.85 -28.93
C VAL A 21 4.02 3.72 -27.81
N GLY A 22 5.25 4.19 -27.97
CA GLY A 22 5.89 5.14 -27.06
C GLY A 22 6.92 4.48 -26.15
N THR A 23 8.15 4.36 -26.66
CA THR A 23 9.33 4.41 -25.79
C THR A 23 9.47 5.86 -25.33
N ASP A 24 9.11 6.18 -24.09
CA ASP A 24 10.13 6.93 -23.34
C ASP A 24 10.98 5.92 -22.60
N SER A 25 11.82 5.26 -23.40
CA SER A 25 13.04 4.63 -22.94
C SER A 25 14.10 5.09 -23.91
N VAL A 26 14.73 6.22 -23.61
CA VAL A 26 16.13 6.39 -23.99
C VAL A 26 16.86 5.13 -23.46
N ASP A 27 17.29 4.31 -24.40
CA ASP A 27 18.05 3.06 -24.23
C ASP A 27 17.28 1.74 -24.05
N GLY A 28 16.06 1.60 -24.58
CA GLY A 28 15.52 0.29 -24.97
C GLY A 28 15.35 -0.75 -23.85
N GLN A 29 15.47 -0.34 -22.59
CA GLN A 29 15.04 -1.11 -21.45
C GLN A 29 13.84 -0.38 -20.89
N PHE A 30 12.70 -1.05 -20.83
CA PHE A 30 11.74 -0.75 -19.78
C PHE A 30 12.45 -1.13 -18.48
N LYS A 31 13.32 -0.24 -18.00
CA LYS A 31 14.05 -0.43 -16.75
C LYS A 31 12.97 -0.72 -15.74
N ASN A 32 13.09 -1.86 -15.05
CA ASN A 32 12.25 -2.26 -13.94
C ASN A 32 11.48 -1.06 -13.42
N PHE A 33 10.19 -1.00 -13.74
CA PHE A 33 9.32 -0.01 -13.14
C PHE A 33 9.29 -0.40 -11.66
N THR A 34 10.25 0.09 -10.89
CA THR A 34 10.24 -0.04 -9.43
C THR A 34 9.15 0.90 -9.00
N LEU A 35 7.93 0.38 -9.08
CA LEU A 35 6.72 1.03 -8.66
C LEU A 35 6.75 1.06 -7.14
N GLY A 36 7.62 1.90 -6.58
CA GLY A 36 7.55 2.32 -5.18
C GLY A 36 6.20 3.00 -4.86
N SER A 37 5.36 3.22 -5.89
CA SER A 37 4.02 3.78 -5.86
C SER A 37 3.04 3.05 -6.79
N LEU A 38 3.10 1.72 -6.89
CA LEU A 38 1.85 0.99 -7.15
C LEU A 38 1.13 0.99 -5.80
N ASP A 39 0.07 1.79 -5.66
CA ASP A 39 -0.85 1.70 -4.53
C ASP A 39 -1.66 0.40 -4.65
N VAL A 40 -0.95 -0.73 -4.57
CA VAL A 40 -1.57 -2.05 -4.43
C VAL A 40 -2.01 -2.13 -2.99
N THR A 41 -3.30 -1.88 -2.78
CA THR A 41 -3.95 -2.12 -1.51
C THR A 41 -3.88 -3.61 -1.21
N THR A 42 -2.92 -4.00 -0.36
CA THR A 42 -2.80 -5.37 0.11
C THR A 42 -3.85 -5.65 1.19
N VAL A 43 -4.45 -6.85 1.14
CA VAL A 43 -5.36 -7.36 2.17
C VAL A 43 -4.66 -8.50 2.89
N VAL A 44 -4.46 -8.36 4.19
CA VAL A 44 -3.79 -9.37 5.02
C VAL A 44 -4.63 -9.72 6.24
N SER A 45 -4.65 -11.00 6.61
CA SER A 45 -5.35 -11.50 7.81
C SER A 45 -4.36 -11.86 8.91
N LYS A 46 -4.66 -11.47 10.14
CA LYS A 46 -3.79 -11.59 11.32
C LYS A 46 -4.58 -12.16 12.51
N THR A 47 -3.94 -13.00 13.32
CA THR A 47 -4.55 -13.69 14.48
C THR A 47 -3.81 -13.39 15.79
N ALA A 48 -2.90 -12.40 15.78
CA ALA A 48 -2.06 -12.04 16.91
C ALA A 48 -1.76 -10.53 16.91
N ASN A 49 -1.12 -10.06 17.98
CA ASN A 49 -0.63 -8.69 18.10
C ASN A 49 0.27 -8.34 16.92
N TYR A 50 0.15 -7.11 16.39
CA TYR A 50 0.79 -6.75 15.14
C TYR A 50 1.11 -5.27 15.03
N THR A 51 2.25 -4.94 14.42
CA THR A 51 2.60 -3.55 14.05
C THR A 51 2.38 -3.36 12.55
N VAL A 52 1.46 -2.47 12.21
CA VAL A 52 1.06 -2.17 10.82
C VAL A 52 2.25 -1.61 10.03
N GLY A 53 2.47 -2.19 8.85
CA GLY A 53 3.54 -1.73 7.95
C GLY A 53 3.17 -0.41 7.27
N VAL A 54 4.16 0.44 7.00
CA VAL A 54 3.92 1.74 6.34
C VAL A 54 3.26 1.63 4.96
N LEU A 55 3.40 0.51 4.26
CA LEU A 55 2.80 0.28 2.94
C LEU A 55 1.53 -0.60 2.97
N GLU A 56 1.09 -1.06 4.14
CA GLU A 56 -0.12 -1.87 4.23
C GLU A 56 -1.37 -1.00 4.09
N GLY A 57 -2.40 -1.50 3.41
CA GLY A 57 -3.68 -0.80 3.28
C GLY A 57 -4.76 -1.40 4.17
N ILE A 58 -5.10 -2.68 3.95
CA ILE A 58 -6.22 -3.35 4.62
C ILE A 58 -5.69 -4.48 5.51
N SER A 59 -6.00 -4.42 6.80
CA SER A 59 -5.69 -5.48 7.76
C SER A 59 -6.96 -6.02 8.41
N LEU A 60 -7.15 -7.33 8.28
CA LEU A 60 -8.22 -8.09 8.92
C LEU A 60 -7.67 -8.79 10.15
N PHE A 61 -8.38 -8.70 11.27
CA PHE A 61 -7.97 -9.30 12.53
C PHE A 61 -9.02 -10.25 13.08
N ASP A 62 -8.57 -11.47 13.36
CA ASP A 62 -9.34 -12.50 14.05
C ASP A 62 -8.91 -12.56 15.51
N THR A 63 -9.77 -12.06 16.40
CA THR A 63 -9.57 -12.04 17.86
C THR A 63 -10.14 -13.27 18.56
N THR A 64 -10.38 -14.39 17.85
CA THR A 64 -10.98 -15.60 18.46
C THR A 64 -10.10 -16.16 19.59
N ALA A 65 -8.77 -16.10 19.42
CA ALA A 65 -7.80 -16.61 20.39
C ALA A 65 -7.55 -15.70 21.62
N GLY A 66 -8.04 -14.45 21.59
CA GLY A 66 -7.84 -13.48 22.66
C GLY A 66 -7.91 -12.04 22.14
N ASN A 67 -7.79 -11.07 23.05
CA ASN A 67 -7.66 -9.66 22.68
C ASN A 67 -6.40 -9.45 21.83
N ILE A 68 -6.50 -8.60 20.82
CA ILE A 68 -5.37 -8.25 19.94
C ILE A 68 -5.06 -6.76 20.06
N ALA A 69 -3.78 -6.46 20.23
CA ALA A 69 -3.23 -5.11 20.16
C ALA A 69 -2.60 -4.87 18.78
N VAL A 70 -3.02 -3.80 18.11
CA VAL A 70 -2.51 -3.34 16.82
C VAL A 70 -1.79 -2.03 17.03
N THR A 71 -0.53 -1.97 16.61
CA THR A 71 0.28 -0.75 16.67
C THR A 71 0.36 -0.13 15.29
N LEU A 72 -0.11 1.11 15.12
CA LEU A 72 0.13 1.87 13.88
C LEU A 72 1.58 2.36 13.83
N PRO A 73 2.15 2.60 12.63
CA PRO A 73 3.46 3.24 12.51
C PRO A 73 3.48 4.63 13.16
N ALA A 74 4.66 5.26 13.24
CA ALA A 74 4.74 6.65 13.67
C ALA A 74 3.99 7.55 12.68
N ALA A 75 3.19 8.50 13.19
CA ALA A 75 2.37 9.39 12.37
C ALA A 75 3.19 10.09 11.27
N ALA A 76 4.40 10.56 11.61
CA ALA A 76 5.31 11.22 10.68
C ALA A 76 5.77 10.31 9.52
N GLY A 77 5.87 8.99 9.76
CA GLY A 77 6.22 8.01 8.73
C GLY A 77 5.05 7.56 7.86
N ALA A 78 3.84 8.02 8.17
CA ALA A 78 2.59 7.62 7.51
C ALA A 78 1.78 8.81 6.98
N LEU A 79 2.41 9.99 6.81
CA LEU A 79 1.76 11.18 6.27
C LEU A 79 0.97 10.87 4.98
N GLY A 80 -0.32 11.19 4.97
CA GLY A 80 -1.21 11.01 3.82
C GLY A 80 -1.58 9.56 3.52
N ARG A 81 -1.16 8.59 4.36
CA ARG A 81 -1.51 7.18 4.19
C ARG A 81 -2.79 6.84 4.92
N GLU A 82 -3.59 6.00 4.27
CA GLU A 82 -4.82 5.46 4.82
C GLU A 82 -4.63 4.00 5.25
N TYR A 83 -5.18 3.65 6.41
CA TYR A 83 -5.27 2.29 6.90
C TYR A 83 -6.72 1.92 7.17
N ILE A 84 -7.10 0.71 6.76
CA ILE A 84 -8.39 0.11 7.07
C ILE A 84 -8.14 -1.11 7.95
N ILE A 85 -8.63 -1.04 9.19
CA ILE A 85 -8.49 -2.12 10.18
C ILE A 85 -9.88 -2.65 10.50
N LYS A 86 -10.07 -3.96 10.32
CA LYS A 86 -11.36 -4.61 10.56
C LYS A 86 -11.22 -5.83 11.45
N ARG A 87 -12.12 -5.95 12.42
CA ARG A 87 -12.27 -7.16 13.23
C ARG A 87 -13.25 -8.12 12.57
N THR A 88 -12.88 -9.40 12.40
CA THR A 88 -13.68 -10.40 11.67
C THR A 88 -14.28 -11.49 12.55
N SER A 89 -13.73 -11.69 13.74
CA SER A 89 -14.11 -12.75 14.67
C SER A 89 -15.34 -12.42 15.51
N ALA A 90 -16.13 -13.44 15.85
CA ALA A 90 -17.19 -13.35 16.84
C ALA A 90 -16.64 -13.33 18.28
N GLY A 91 -17.53 -13.11 19.26
CA GLY A 91 -17.20 -13.15 20.69
C GLY A 91 -16.87 -11.78 21.29
N ALA A 92 -16.42 -11.80 22.56
CA ALA A 92 -16.22 -10.61 23.40
C ALA A 92 -14.80 -10.02 23.34
N ASN A 93 -13.84 -10.74 22.75
CA ASN A 93 -12.47 -10.28 22.63
C ASN A 93 -12.39 -9.02 21.76
N THR A 94 -11.55 -8.08 22.13
CA THR A 94 -11.45 -6.76 21.47
C THR A 94 -10.22 -6.64 20.59
N LEU A 95 -10.29 -5.72 19.64
CA LEU A 95 -9.14 -5.26 18.86
C LEU A 95 -8.82 -3.81 19.26
N THR A 96 -7.67 -3.57 19.85
CA THR A 96 -7.26 -2.22 20.29
C THR A 96 -6.17 -1.70 19.36
N ILE A 97 -6.40 -0.52 18.77
CA ILE A 97 -5.49 0.15 17.84
C ILE A 97 -4.84 1.33 18.56
N THR A 98 -3.51 1.31 18.63
CA THR A 98 -2.70 2.34 19.29
C THR A 98 -1.64 2.84 18.31
N PRO A 99 -1.46 4.16 18.13
CA PRO A 99 -0.38 4.65 17.29
C PRO A 99 0.97 4.61 18.02
N ALA A 100 2.06 4.33 17.30
CA ALA A 100 3.40 4.45 17.87
C ALA A 100 3.77 5.91 18.23
N SER A 101 3.14 6.89 17.56
CA SER A 101 3.22 8.31 17.89
C SER A 101 1.96 9.05 17.47
N GLY A 102 1.65 10.15 18.16
CA GLY A 102 0.44 10.95 17.91
C GLY A 102 -0.77 10.46 18.69
N THR A 103 -1.94 11.01 18.37
CA THR A 103 -3.24 10.62 18.93
C THR A 103 -4.23 10.29 17.82
N ILE A 104 -5.22 9.45 18.10
CA ILE A 104 -6.35 9.14 17.20
C ILE A 104 -7.54 9.98 17.66
N ASP A 105 -7.91 11.01 16.90
CA ASP A 105 -8.97 11.97 17.26
C ASP A 105 -8.82 12.53 18.69
N GLY A 106 -7.57 12.78 19.12
CA GLY A 106 -7.24 13.25 20.48
C GLY A 106 -7.15 12.16 21.55
N ALA A 107 -7.49 10.91 21.23
CA ALA A 107 -7.35 9.77 22.13
C ALA A 107 -6.03 9.01 21.93
N ALA A 108 -5.55 8.33 22.97
CA ALA A 108 -4.33 7.52 22.89
C ALA A 108 -4.52 6.21 22.10
N ASN A 109 -5.75 5.71 21.98
CA ASN A 109 -6.08 4.50 21.24
C ASN A 109 -7.58 4.52 20.86
N THR A 110 -7.95 3.64 19.94
CA THR A 110 -9.35 3.30 19.63
C THR A 110 -9.53 1.79 19.70
N THR A 111 -10.73 1.32 20.03
CA THR A 111 -11.01 -0.12 20.21
C THR A 111 -12.24 -0.55 19.42
N ILE A 112 -12.12 -1.66 18.71
CA ILE A 112 -13.21 -2.35 18.01
C ILE A 112 -13.66 -3.54 18.86
N SER A 113 -14.85 -3.43 19.45
CA SER A 113 -15.49 -4.50 20.24
C SER A 113 -16.56 -5.27 19.46
N ALA A 114 -17.19 -4.65 18.47
CA ALA A 114 -18.20 -5.27 17.62
C ALA A 114 -17.56 -6.22 16.60
N GLN A 115 -18.23 -7.34 16.31
CA GLN A 115 -17.85 -8.17 15.18
C GLN A 115 -18.12 -7.38 13.90
N TRP A 116 -17.22 -7.47 12.92
CA TRP A 116 -17.27 -6.71 11.67
C TRP A 116 -17.10 -5.20 11.82
N GLY A 117 -16.81 -4.72 13.03
CA GLY A 117 -16.45 -3.33 13.27
C GLY A 117 -15.17 -2.97 12.50
N VAL A 118 -15.12 -1.74 12.03
CA VAL A 118 -14.04 -1.20 11.19
C VAL A 118 -13.63 0.16 11.72
N VAL A 119 -12.34 0.45 11.65
CA VAL A 119 -11.80 1.80 11.78
C VAL A 119 -11.02 2.08 10.50
N ARG A 120 -11.36 3.20 9.86
CA ARG A 120 -10.58 3.79 8.78
C ARG A 120 -9.90 5.01 9.35
N LEU A 121 -8.62 5.15 9.06
CA LEU A 121 -7.83 6.23 9.62
C LEU A 121 -6.71 6.65 8.69
N PHE A 122 -6.35 7.93 8.76
CA PHE A 122 -5.23 8.49 8.02
C PHE A 122 -4.42 9.45 8.90
N SER A 123 -3.16 9.66 8.55
CA SER A 123 -2.25 10.53 9.32
C SER A 123 -2.04 11.88 8.61
N ASP A 124 -2.03 12.96 9.39
CA ASP A 124 -1.58 14.29 8.96
C ASP A 124 -0.07 14.52 9.17
N GLY A 125 0.67 13.47 9.56
CA GLY A 125 2.09 13.52 9.90
C GLY A 125 2.36 13.73 11.39
N THR A 126 1.35 14.07 12.20
CA THR A 126 1.46 14.30 13.65
C THR A 126 0.45 13.48 14.44
N ASN A 127 -0.80 13.47 14.00
CA ASN A 127 -1.93 12.77 14.58
C ASN A 127 -2.65 11.92 13.52
N TRP A 128 -3.62 11.16 14.00
CA TRP A 128 -4.45 10.24 13.23
C TRP A 128 -5.91 10.68 13.33
N PHE A 129 -6.61 10.59 12.21
CA PHE A 129 -8.01 11.00 12.11
C PHE A 129 -8.84 9.86 11.55
N THR A 130 -10.03 9.65 12.11
CA THR A 130 -10.99 8.65 11.63
C THR A 130 -12.12 9.27 10.81
N TYR A 131 -12.77 8.47 9.95
CA TYR A 131 -13.92 8.90 9.14
C TYR A 131 -14.86 7.74 8.77
#